data_AF-I3TFE4-F1
#
_entry.id   AF-I3TFE4-F1
#
_cell.length_a   1.000
_cell.length_b   1.000
_cell.length_c   1.000
_cell.angle_alpha   90.00
_cell.angle_beta   90.00
_cell.angle_gamma   90.00
#
_symmetry.space_group_name_H-M   'P 1'
#
loop_
_entity.id
_entity.type
_entity.pdbx_description
1 polymer ?
#
loop_
_entity_poly.entity_id
_entity_poly.type
_entity_poly.pdbx_seq_one_letter_code
_entity_poly.pdbx_strand_id
1 'polypeptide(L)' 'MGGYVTVSTKVRREVVERARRLGINISEFLRRVLEEEVEKRELELLGRRLEEIKDVLESLDIERIAGHIREDRDAR' A
#
# COMPACT_ATOMS: atom_id res chain seq x y z
N MET A 1 -4.18 21.33 -1.82
CA MET A 1 -5.46 20.78 -1.30
C MET A 1 -6.15 19.79 -2.26
N GLY A 2 -5.73 19.63 -3.52
CA GLY A 2 -6.49 18.88 -4.55
C GLY A 2 -6.45 17.34 -4.51
N GLY A 3 -6.22 16.71 -3.36
CA GLY A 3 -6.12 15.24 -3.25
C GLY A 3 -6.81 14.61 -2.04
N TYR A 4 -7.49 15.41 -1.21
CA TYR A 4 -8.18 14.91 -0.02
C TYR A 4 -9.69 14.88 -0.26
N VAL A 5 -10.33 13.80 0.17
CA VAL A 5 -11.78 13.64 0.14
C VAL A 5 -12.27 13.48 1.58
N THR A 6 -13.37 14.13 1.94
CA THR A 6 -13.96 13.98 3.26
C THR A 6 -14.80 12.72 3.33
N VAL A 7 -14.39 11.79 4.19
CA VAL A 7 -15.21 10.65 4.59
C VAL A 7 -15.83 10.93 5.96
N SER A 8 -17.09 10.56 6.14
CA SER A 8 -17.81 10.73 7.42
C SER A 8 -18.33 9.39 7.92
N THR A 9 -18.15 9.15 9.23
CA THR A 9 -18.63 7.94 9.91
C THR A 9 -19.13 8.32 11.28
N LYS A 10 -20.27 7.75 11.68
CA LYS A 10 -20.83 7.96 13.02
C LYS A 10 -20.06 7.12 14.04
N VAL A 11 -19.66 7.75 15.12
CA VAL A 11 -18.97 7.10 16.25
C VAL A 11 -19.76 7.41 17.53
N ARG A 12 -19.72 6.50 18.51
CA ARG A 12 -20.35 6.72 19.82
C ARG A 12 -19.81 8.00 20.47
N ARG A 13 -20.72 8.84 20.97
CA ARG A 13 -20.39 10.13 21.59
C ARG A 13 -19.38 10.00 22.73
N GLU A 14 -19.53 8.99 23.58
CA GLU A 14 -18.63 8.70 24.69
C GLU A 14 -17.17 8.47 24.25
N VAL A 15 -16.95 7.94 23.05
CA VAL A 15 -15.61 7.67 22.51
C VAL A 15 -14.97 8.98 22.07
N VAL A 16 -15.71 9.80 21.33
CA VAL A 16 -15.24 11.13 20.89
C VAL A 16 -14.90 12.01 22.09
N GLU A 17 -15.76 12.01 23.12
CA GLU A 17 -15.53 12.78 24.33
C GLU A 17 -14.32 12.30 25.12
N ARG A 18 -14.15 10.97 25.29
CA ARG A 18 -12.93 10.41 25.90
C ARG A 18 -11.68 10.74 25.12
N ALA A 19 -11.70 10.57 23.80
CA ALA A 19 -10.56 10.88 22.93
C ALA A 19 -10.13 12.34 23.06
N ARG A 20 -11.10 13.28 23.07
CA ARG A 20 -10.83 14.71 23.31
C ARG A 20 -10.24 14.98 24.69
N ARG A 21 -10.78 14.37 25.75
CA ARG A 21 -10.24 14.50 27.11
C ARG A 21 -8.81 13.98 27.23
N LEU A 22 -8.46 12.97 26.44
CA LEU A 22 -7.12 12.40 26.36
C LEU A 22 -6.19 13.16 25.40
N GLY A 23 -6.64 14.26 24.80
CA GLY A 23 -5.82 15.05 23.87
C GLY A 23 -5.61 14.40 22.49
N ILE A 24 -6.41 13.40 22.12
CA ILE A 24 -6.29 12.72 20.83
C ILE A 24 -6.87 13.59 19.73
N ASN A 25 -6.04 13.91 18.73
CA ASN A 25 -6.49 14.53 17.49
C ASN A 25 -7.24 13.50 16.63
N ILE A 26 -8.57 13.50 16.74
CA ILE A 26 -9.43 12.50 16.07
C ILE A 26 -9.26 12.54 14.54
N SER A 27 -9.16 13.72 13.93
CA SER A 27 -9.06 13.83 12.47
C SER A 27 -7.74 13.30 11.94
N GLU A 28 -6.64 13.60 12.64
CA GLU A 28 -5.32 13.06 12.30
C GLU A 28 -5.24 11.56 12.54
N PHE A 29 -5.76 11.10 13.68
CA PHE A 29 -5.82 9.68 14.01
C PHE A 29 -6.59 8.88 12.96
N LEU A 30 -7.82 9.30 12.62
CA LEU A 30 -8.64 8.61 11.64
C LEU A 30 -8.00 8.62 10.25
N ARG A 31 -7.38 9.73 9.85
CA ARG A 31 -6.68 9.82 8.57
C ARG A 31 -5.53 8.82 8.52
N ARG A 32 -4.63 8.87 9.52
CA ARG A 32 -3.46 8.01 9.56
C ARG A 32 -3.83 6.53 9.59
N VAL A 33 -4.77 6.15 10.44
CA VAL A 33 -5.22 4.75 10.55
C VAL A 33 -5.83 4.25 9.23
N LEU A 34 -6.59 5.10 8.53
CA LEU A 34 -7.18 4.73 7.25
C LEU A 34 -6.10 4.56 6.17
N GLU A 35 -5.14 5.48 6.09
CA GLU A 35 -4.03 5.42 5.12
C GLU A 35 -3.12 4.21 5.38
N GLU A 36 -2.74 3.96 6.63
CA GLU A 36 -1.92 2.81 7.03
C GLU A 36 -2.62 1.47 6.71
N GLU A 37 -3.93 1.36 6.96
CA GLU A 37 -4.67 0.12 6.68
C GLU A 37 -4.80 -0.13 5.17
N VAL A 38 -4.96 0.93 4.36
CA VAL A 38 -4.98 0.81 2.90
C VAL A 38 -3.61 0.34 2.39
N GLU A 39 -2.52 1.00 2.79
CA GLU A 39 -1.16 0.65 2.37
C GLU A 39 -0.81 -0.80 2.75
N LYS A 40 -1.14 -1.19 3.98
CA LYS A 40 -0.96 -2.58 4.44
C LYS A 40 -1.70 -3.56 3.54
N ARG A 41 -2.95 -3.26 3.18
CA ARG A 41 -3.76 -4.17 2.35
C ARG A 41 -3.27 -4.25 0.91
N GLU A 42 -2.74 -3.16 0.37
CA GLU A 42 -2.08 -3.14 -0.94
C GLU A 42 -0.82 -4.01 -0.94
N LEU A 43 0.01 -3.93 0.11
CA LEU A 43 1.18 -4.79 0.26
C LEU A 43 0.81 -6.27 0.39
N GLU A 44 -0.23 -6.59 1.15
CA GLU A 44 -0.73 -7.98 1.26
C GLU A 44 -1.22 -8.52 -0.10
N LEU A 45 -1.89 -7.69 -0.90
CA LEU A 45 -2.32 -8.06 -2.25
C LEU A 45 -1.13 -8.26 -3.19
N LEU A 46 -0.11 -7.41 -3.10
CA LEU A 46 1.12 -7.56 -3.87
C LEU A 46 1.84 -8.86 -3.50
N GLY A 47 1.97 -9.16 -2.21
CA GLY A 47 2.58 -10.40 -1.73
C GLY A 47 1.86 -11.64 -2.24
N ARG A 48 0.52 -11.63 -2.24
CA ARG A 48 -0.28 -12.74 -2.81
C ARG A 48 -0.03 -12.93 -4.30
N ARG A 49 0.00 -11.84 -5.07
CA ARG A 49 0.28 -11.89 -6.51
C ARG A 49 1.68 -12.42 -6.80
N LEU A 50 2.67 -12.05 -5.99
CA LEU A 50 4.03 -12.57 -6.11
C LEU A 50 4.08 -14.08 -5.83
N GLU A 51 3.35 -14.56 -4.82
CA GLU A 51 3.27 -15.99 -4.54
C GLU A 51 2.58 -16.76 -5.68
N GLU A 52 1.53 -16.19 -6.28
CA GLU A 52 0.82 -16.79 -7.43
C GLU A 52 1.72 -17.01 -8.66
N ILE A 53 2.73 -16.15 -8.86
CA ILE A 53 3.66 -16.23 -10.01
C ILE A 53 5.04 -16.74 -9.61
N LYS A 54 5.23 -17.18 -8.37
CA LYS A 54 6.54 -17.54 -7.82
C LYS A 54 7.24 -18.61 -8.63
N ASP A 55 6.54 -19.69 -8.97
CA ASP A 55 7.10 -20.80 -9.77
C ASP A 55 7.58 -20.31 -11.14
N VAL A 56 6.84 -19.36 -11.75
CA VAL A 56 7.23 -18.75 -13.01
C VAL A 56 8.48 -17.88 -12.81
N LEU A 57 8.51 -17.04 -11.77
CA LEU A 57 9.64 -16.17 -11.46
C LEU A 57 10.92 -16.95 -11.14
N GLU A 58 10.82 -18.03 -10.37
CA GLU A 58 11.95 -18.91 -10.03
C GLU A 58 12.50 -19.64 -11.26
N SER A 59 11.67 -19.89 -12.27
CA SER A 59 12.11 -20.52 -13.53
C SER A 59 12.87 -19.58 -14.48
N LEU A 60 12.89 -18.27 -14.21
CA LEU A 60 13.54 -17.28 -15.06
C LEU A 60 15.06 -17.20 -14.80
N ASP A 61 15.83 -17.33 -15.88
CA ASP A 61 17.27 -17.05 -15.87
C ASP A 61 17.53 -15.54 -16.09
N ILE A 62 17.89 -14.84 -15.01
CA ILE A 62 18.12 -13.40 -15.00
C ILE A 62 19.31 -13.01 -15.90
N GLU A 63 20.37 -13.84 -15.94
CA GLU A 63 21.56 -13.53 -16.74
C GLU A 63 21.25 -13.59 -18.23
N ARG A 64 20.47 -14.60 -18.62
CA ARG A 64 19.97 -14.71 -20.00
C ARG A 64 19.12 -13.51 -20.37
N ILE A 65 18.14 -13.14 -19.55
CA ILE A 65 17.26 -11.98 -19.83
C ILE A 65 18.08 -10.69 -19.94
N ALA A 66 19.02 -10.47 -19.02
CA ALA A 66 19.89 -9.29 -19.05
C ALA A 66 20.79 -9.27 -20.31
N GLY A 67 21.29 -10.43 -20.74
CA GLY A 67 22.04 -10.58 -21.99
C GLY A 67 21.21 -10.14 -23.19
N HIS A 68 19.99 -10.68 -23.33
CA HIS A 68 19.07 -10.32 -24.41
C HIS A 68 18.76 -8.80 -24.43
N ILE A 69 18.55 -8.17 -23.27
CA ILE A 69 18.30 -6.72 -23.18
C ILE A 69 19.51 -5.90 -23.65
N ARG A 70 20.73 -6.33 -23.31
CA ARG A 70 21.96 -5.65 -23.76
C ARG A 70 22.16 -5.80 -25.26
N GLU A 71 21.97 -6.99 -25.79
CA GLU A 71 22.06 -7.26 -27.23
C GLU A 71 21.06 -6.40 -28.02
N ASP A 72 19.81 -6.30 -27.56
CA ASP A 72 18.77 -5.51 -28.24
C ASP A 72 19.05 -3.99 -28.17
N ARG A 73 19.71 -3.54 -27.09
CA ARG A 73 20.15 -2.15 -26.95
C ARG A 73 21.35 -1.83 -27.83
N ASP A 74 22.33 -2.73 -27.90
CA ASP A 74 23.58 -2.52 -28.64
C ASP A 74 23.38 -2.73 -30.15
N ALA A 75 22.25 -3.33 -30.57
CA ALA A 75 21.83 -3.49 -31.96
C ALA A 75 21.08 -2.27 -32.56
N ARG A 76 20.82 -1.23 -31.76
CA ARG A 76 20.27 0.08 -32.22
C ARG A 76 21.36 1.13 -32.34
#